data_AF-A0A822DGL2-F1
#
_entry.id   AF-A0A822DGL2-F1
#
_cell.length_a   1.000
_cell.length_b   1.000
_cell.length_c   1.000
_cell.angle_alpha   90.00
_cell.angle_beta   90.00
_cell.angle_gamma   90.00
#
_symmetry.space_group_name_H-M   'P 1'
#
loop_
_entity.id
_entity.type
_entity.pdbx_description
1 polymer ?
#
loop_
_entity_poly.entity_id
_entity_poly.type
_entity_poly.pdbx_seq_one_letter_code
_entity_poly.pdbx_strand_id
1 'polypeptide(L)'
;LKCAKTICDQATGMTTILENKFVNASNEQKEWNDIKVKLAATSIKGMVILNVGGEKFSTKVETLTHEKNTFFTALFSQQCQIKGDPNDGSIFIDRNGEIFYYILEYFRTNMVPNNVMKDETLLNSLFIEAEYFRLHSLMDRLGVIYFPNGSLLQQEHQRKLNEFYGKIYQRWELIYKASHDGFDANAFHSHCNNQGPTMTIIQANNNYLFGGYTSIPWTSDGSYKNDTTAFLFTLINPHHISPTKYLINPDKIGNAVYHPNDDG
;
A
#
# COMPACT_ATOMS: atom_id res chain seq x y z
N LEU A 1 -28.41 -12.98 58.30
CA LEU A 1 -28.52 -13.49 56.91
C LEU A 1 -28.93 -12.34 55.99
N LYS A 2 -28.03 -11.83 55.15
CA LYS A 2 -28.33 -10.82 54.13
C LYS A 2 -27.86 -11.33 52.76
N CYS A 3 -28.87 -11.52 51.90
CA CYS A 3 -28.91 -11.27 50.45
C CYS A 3 -27.76 -11.78 49.56
N ALA A 4 -28.01 -12.93 48.92
CA ALA A 4 -27.46 -13.28 47.61
C ALA A 4 -28.59 -13.10 46.57
N LYS A 5 -28.72 -11.92 45.96
CA LYS A 5 -29.62 -11.69 44.82
C LYS A 5 -29.24 -10.41 44.04
N THR A 6 -28.10 -10.41 43.34
CA THR A 6 -27.80 -9.36 42.33
C THR A 6 -26.89 -9.82 41.18
N ILE A 7 -26.49 -11.09 41.08
CA ILE A 7 -25.58 -11.55 40.01
C ILE A 7 -26.32 -12.20 38.82
N CYS A 8 -27.60 -12.55 38.97
CA CYS A 8 -28.31 -13.31 37.93
C CYS A 8 -28.79 -12.47 36.74
N ASP A 9 -29.23 -11.22 36.95
CA ASP A 9 -29.87 -10.42 35.90
C ASP A 9 -28.87 -9.78 34.91
N GLN A 10 -27.63 -9.53 35.35
CA GLN A 10 -26.56 -9.01 34.48
C GLN A 10 -25.99 -10.09 33.55
N ALA A 11 -25.94 -11.34 33.99
CA ALA A 11 -25.48 -12.46 33.18
C ALA A 11 -26.47 -12.77 32.04
N THR A 12 -27.77 -12.80 32.34
CA THR A 12 -28.81 -13.05 31.32
C THR A 12 -28.84 -11.93 30.27
N GLY A 13 -28.75 -10.66 30.67
CA GLY A 13 -28.70 -9.54 29.72
C GLY A 13 -27.47 -9.56 28.80
N MET A 14 -26.30 -9.96 29.32
CA MET A 14 -25.08 -10.07 28.53
C MET A 14 -25.13 -11.25 27.54
N THR A 15 -25.77 -12.36 27.94
CA THR A 15 -25.97 -13.54 27.08
C THR A 15 -26.89 -13.21 25.92
N THR A 16 -28.00 -12.51 26.16
CA THR A 16 -28.93 -12.07 25.12
C THR A 16 -28.31 -11.05 24.15
N ILE A 17 -27.44 -10.14 24.63
CA ILE A 17 -26.70 -9.22 23.76
C ILE A 17 -25.71 -9.97 22.86
N LEU A 18 -25.00 -10.97 23.41
CA LEU A 18 -24.06 -11.79 22.65
C LEU A 18 -24.81 -12.65 21.61
N GLU A 19 -25.89 -13.32 21.99
CA GLU A 19 -26.73 -14.11 21.09
C GLU A 19 -27.29 -13.26 19.95
N ASN A 20 -27.81 -12.06 20.26
CA ASN A 20 -28.28 -11.14 19.22
C ASN A 20 -27.14 -10.66 18.30
N LYS A 21 -25.93 -10.41 18.84
CA LYS A 21 -24.75 -10.10 18.02
C LYS A 21 -24.33 -11.28 17.14
N PHE A 22 -24.38 -12.51 17.64
CA PHE A 22 -24.05 -13.72 16.89
C PHE A 22 -25.08 -14.01 15.79
N VAL A 23 -26.37 -13.85 16.08
CA VAL A 23 -27.44 -13.99 15.09
C VAL A 23 -27.33 -12.92 14.02
N ASN A 24 -27.07 -11.66 14.39
CA ASN A 24 -26.85 -10.58 13.41
C ASN A 24 -25.62 -10.85 12.56
N ALA A 25 -24.49 -11.26 13.14
CA ALA A 25 -23.29 -11.62 12.39
C ALA A 25 -23.52 -12.84 11.46
N SER A 26 -24.32 -13.81 11.89
CA SER A 26 -24.67 -14.98 11.07
C SER A 26 -25.60 -14.59 9.90
N ASN A 27 -26.58 -13.71 10.15
CA ASN A 27 -27.47 -13.18 9.13
C ASN A 27 -26.71 -12.31 8.13
N GLU A 28 -25.84 -11.41 8.60
CA GLU A 28 -24.94 -10.62 7.75
C GLU A 28 -24.03 -11.54 6.93
N GLN A 29 -23.44 -12.57 7.53
CA GLN A 29 -22.59 -13.53 6.80
C GLN A 29 -23.37 -14.30 5.73
N LYS A 30 -24.64 -14.63 6.00
CA LYS A 30 -25.54 -15.31 5.05
C LYS A 30 -25.97 -14.38 3.93
N GLU A 31 -26.34 -13.14 4.23
CA GLU A 31 -26.62 -12.10 3.24
C GLU A 31 -25.40 -11.80 2.37
N TRP A 32 -24.21 -11.70 2.97
CA TRP A 32 -22.94 -11.54 2.25
C TRP A 32 -22.62 -12.75 1.36
N ASN A 33 -22.94 -13.96 1.80
CA ASN A 33 -22.77 -15.17 0.99
C ASN A 33 -23.78 -15.21 -0.17
N ASP A 34 -25.04 -14.84 0.06
CA ASP A 34 -26.08 -14.77 -0.98
C ASP A 34 -25.78 -13.64 -1.98
N ILE A 35 -25.25 -12.51 -1.53
CA ILE A 35 -24.72 -11.43 -2.37
C ILE A 35 -23.53 -11.94 -3.18
N LYS A 36 -22.58 -12.66 -2.59
CA LYS A 36 -21.45 -13.27 -3.33
C LYS A 36 -21.91 -14.28 -4.38
N VAL A 37 -22.91 -15.10 -4.07
CA VAL A 37 -23.50 -16.08 -4.99
C VAL A 37 -24.24 -15.38 -6.13
N LYS A 38 -25.01 -14.32 -5.83
CA LYS A 38 -25.66 -13.49 -6.86
C LYS A 38 -24.65 -12.74 -7.72
N LEU A 39 -23.60 -12.17 -7.12
CA LEU A 39 -22.49 -11.51 -7.82
C LEU A 39 -21.74 -12.46 -8.75
N ALA A 40 -21.51 -13.71 -8.31
CA ALA A 40 -20.92 -14.76 -9.14
C ALA A 40 -21.82 -15.17 -10.32
N ALA A 41 -23.15 -15.08 -10.16
CA ALA A 41 -24.13 -15.39 -11.19
C ALA A 41 -24.32 -14.27 -12.24
N THR A 42 -23.94 -13.02 -11.94
CA THR A 42 -24.05 -11.83 -12.81
C THR A 42 -22.81 -11.49 -13.64
N SER A 43 -21.86 -12.40 -13.81
CA SER A 43 -20.68 -12.14 -14.65
C SER A 43 -21.11 -11.81 -16.09
N ILE A 44 -20.93 -10.55 -16.49
CA ILE A 44 -21.08 -10.10 -17.87
C ILE A 44 -20.05 -10.90 -18.69
N LYS A 45 -20.54 -11.71 -19.63
CA LYS A 45 -19.71 -12.51 -20.52
C LYS A 45 -19.72 -11.90 -21.92
N GLY A 46 -18.61 -12.03 -22.63
CA GLY A 46 -18.52 -11.60 -24.03
C GLY A 46 -17.45 -10.55 -24.30
N MET A 47 -17.48 -10.04 -25.52
CA MET A 47 -16.51 -9.07 -26.01
C MET A 47 -16.83 -7.66 -25.50
N VAL A 48 -15.79 -6.90 -25.17
CA VAL A 48 -15.85 -5.49 -24.82
C VAL A 48 -14.79 -4.72 -25.59
N ILE A 49 -15.11 -3.48 -25.96
CA ILE A 49 -14.17 -2.52 -26.52
C ILE A 49 -13.88 -1.47 -25.44
N LEU A 50 -12.61 -1.32 -25.08
CA LEU A 50 -12.13 -0.26 -24.21
C LEU A 50 -11.44 0.81 -25.06
N ASN A 51 -11.73 2.08 -24.82
CA ASN A 51 -11.00 3.20 -25.38
C ASN A 51 -10.14 3.81 -24.26
N VAL A 52 -8.85 3.49 -24.23
CA VAL A 52 -7.92 3.91 -23.17
C VAL A 52 -7.04 5.04 -23.69
N GLY A 53 -7.34 6.28 -23.28
CA GLY A 53 -6.59 7.46 -23.73
C GLY A 53 -6.62 7.73 -25.23
N GLY A 54 -7.62 7.19 -25.95
CA GLY A 54 -7.74 7.28 -27.41
C GLY A 54 -7.43 5.97 -28.15
N GLU A 55 -6.79 5.01 -27.49
CA GLU A 55 -6.45 3.71 -28.07
C GLU A 55 -7.54 2.67 -27.81
N LYS A 56 -7.97 1.96 -28.87
CA LYS A 56 -9.04 0.96 -28.76
C LYS A 56 -8.51 -0.44 -28.57
N PHE A 57 -8.96 -1.10 -27.51
CA PHE A 57 -8.64 -2.48 -27.17
C PHE A 57 -9.90 -3.34 -27.19
N SER A 58 -9.86 -4.45 -27.91
CA SER A 58 -10.94 -5.45 -27.91
C SER A 58 -10.50 -6.68 -27.14
N THR A 59 -11.31 -7.11 -26.17
CA THR A 59 -11.01 -8.29 -25.34
C THR A 59 -12.28 -8.89 -24.75
N LYS A 60 -12.14 -10.01 -24.05
CA LYS A 60 -13.22 -10.66 -23.30
C LYS A 60 -13.34 -10.04 -21.90
N VAL A 61 -14.56 -9.85 -21.42
CA VAL A 61 -14.79 -9.40 -20.03
C VAL A 61 -14.18 -10.41 -19.04
N GLU A 62 -14.22 -11.69 -19.38
CA GLU A 62 -13.62 -12.79 -18.61
C GLU A 62 -12.10 -12.63 -18.44
N THR A 63 -11.41 -12.10 -19.45
CA THR A 63 -9.97 -11.80 -19.37
C THR A 63 -9.69 -10.70 -18.35
N LEU A 64 -10.53 -9.64 -18.33
CA LEU A 64 -10.37 -8.51 -17.41
C LEU A 64 -10.82 -8.80 -15.97
N THR A 65 -11.64 -9.84 -15.78
CA THR A 65 -12.30 -10.13 -14.48
C THR A 65 -11.80 -11.41 -13.81
N HIS A 66 -10.76 -12.05 -14.36
CA HIS A 66 -10.14 -13.22 -13.76
C HIS A 66 -9.57 -12.94 -12.35
N GLU A 67 -8.99 -11.75 -12.15
CA GLU A 67 -8.51 -11.29 -10.84
C GLU A 67 -9.59 -10.52 -10.09
N LYS A 68 -9.85 -10.90 -8.83
CA LYS A 68 -10.86 -10.28 -7.96
C LYS A 68 -10.35 -8.98 -7.33
N ASN A 69 -11.26 -8.09 -6.95
CA ASN A 69 -10.98 -6.83 -6.25
C ASN A 69 -10.14 -5.83 -7.06
N THR A 70 -10.20 -5.90 -8.38
CA THR A 70 -9.56 -4.97 -9.33
C THR A 70 -10.53 -3.90 -9.80
N PHE A 71 -10.01 -2.83 -10.41
CA PHE A 71 -10.81 -1.83 -11.12
C PHE A 71 -11.79 -2.47 -12.10
N PHE A 72 -11.35 -3.45 -12.88
CA PHE A 72 -12.20 -4.11 -13.88
C PHE A 72 -13.30 -4.95 -13.26
N THR A 73 -13.01 -5.68 -12.17
CA THR A 73 -14.09 -6.35 -11.45
C THR A 73 -15.08 -5.35 -10.88
N ALA A 74 -14.67 -4.19 -10.38
CA ALA A 74 -15.61 -3.14 -9.96
C ALA A 74 -16.42 -2.61 -11.16
N LEU A 75 -15.75 -2.32 -12.28
CA LEU A 75 -16.34 -1.84 -13.53
C LEU A 75 -17.44 -2.79 -14.05
N PHE A 76 -17.23 -4.11 -13.93
CA PHE A 76 -18.13 -5.13 -14.45
C PHE A 76 -18.99 -5.86 -13.38
N SER A 77 -18.80 -5.61 -12.08
CA SER A 77 -19.52 -6.32 -10.98
C SER A 77 -20.79 -5.63 -10.49
N GLN A 78 -21.04 -4.38 -10.86
CA GLN A 78 -22.27 -3.68 -10.49
C GLN A 78 -22.77 -2.88 -11.69
N GLN A 79 -24.07 -2.97 -12.00
CA GLN A 79 -25.09 -1.90 -12.08
C GLN A 79 -24.72 -0.48 -12.58
N CYS A 80 -23.53 -0.24 -13.09
CA CYS A 80 -23.20 0.92 -13.86
C CYS A 80 -23.90 0.72 -15.20
N GLN A 81 -24.86 1.59 -15.52
CA GLN A 81 -25.19 1.88 -16.90
C GLN A 81 -23.94 2.52 -17.52
N ILE A 82 -22.88 1.74 -17.74
CA ILE A 82 -21.71 2.22 -18.46
C ILE A 82 -22.20 2.43 -19.86
N LYS A 83 -22.60 3.67 -20.13
CA LYS A 83 -22.94 4.12 -21.46
C LYS A 83 -21.61 4.16 -22.18
N GLY A 84 -21.36 3.11 -22.97
CA GLY A 84 -20.31 3.16 -23.97
C GLY A 84 -20.58 4.31 -24.95
N ASP A 85 -19.58 4.62 -25.75
CA ASP A 85 -19.71 5.59 -26.82
C ASP A 85 -20.95 5.26 -27.69
N PRO A 86 -21.83 6.23 -28.00
CA PRO A 86 -23.05 5.97 -28.76
C PRO A 86 -22.80 5.38 -30.17
N ASN A 87 -21.62 5.57 -30.74
CA ASN A 87 -21.31 5.15 -32.10
C ASN A 87 -20.83 3.69 -32.17
N ASP A 88 -20.00 3.27 -31.21
CA ASP A 88 -19.33 1.95 -31.27
C ASP A 88 -19.40 1.14 -29.96
N GLY A 89 -20.02 1.68 -28.92
CA GLY A 89 -20.21 1.01 -27.63
C GLY A 89 -18.93 0.92 -26.78
N SER A 90 -17.84 1.60 -27.15
CA SER A 90 -16.58 1.52 -26.41
C SER A 90 -16.66 2.20 -25.04
N ILE A 91 -16.05 1.59 -24.02
CA ILE A 91 -15.96 2.17 -22.68
C ILE A 91 -14.69 3.01 -22.59
N PHE A 92 -14.84 4.32 -22.37
CA PHE A 92 -13.69 5.21 -22.23
C PHE A 92 -13.02 5.10 -20.86
N ILE A 93 -11.70 5.04 -20.86
CA ILE A 93 -10.84 5.06 -19.68
C ILE A 93 -9.76 6.12 -19.93
N ASP A 94 -9.74 7.15 -19.10
CA ASP A 94 -8.81 8.28 -19.24
C ASP A 94 -7.42 7.95 -18.66
N ARG A 95 -6.73 6.97 -19.27
CA ARG A 95 -5.42 6.46 -18.87
C ARG A 95 -4.51 6.26 -20.09
N ASN A 96 -3.25 5.91 -19.87
CA ASN A 96 -2.28 5.70 -20.94
C ASN A 96 -2.54 4.37 -21.69
N GLY A 97 -2.94 4.47 -22.97
CA GLY A 97 -3.20 3.32 -23.85
C GLY A 97 -1.98 2.44 -24.12
N GLU A 98 -0.83 3.06 -24.40
CA GLU A 98 0.43 2.35 -24.67
C GLU A 98 0.85 1.45 -23.50
N ILE A 99 0.70 1.93 -22.26
CA ILE A 99 0.99 1.12 -21.07
C ILE A 99 -0.11 0.08 -20.82
N PHE A 100 -1.36 0.42 -21.12
CA PHE A 100 -2.48 -0.51 -20.97
C PHE A 100 -2.33 -1.76 -21.85
N TYR A 101 -1.66 -1.68 -22.99
CA TYR A 101 -1.28 -2.86 -23.78
C TYR A 101 -0.59 -3.94 -22.92
N TYR A 102 0.36 -3.55 -22.07
CA TYR A 102 1.10 -4.49 -21.21
C TYR A 102 0.24 -5.05 -20.09
N ILE A 103 -0.70 -4.28 -19.55
CA ILE A 103 -1.70 -4.77 -18.59
C ILE A 103 -2.58 -5.83 -19.26
N LEU A 104 -3.02 -5.57 -20.48
CA LEU A 104 -3.87 -6.51 -21.21
C LEU A 104 -3.12 -7.79 -21.56
N GLU A 105 -1.85 -7.71 -21.95
CA GLU A 105 -1.03 -8.91 -22.14
C GLU A 105 -0.79 -9.68 -20.85
N TYR A 106 -0.59 -8.98 -19.73
CA TYR A 106 -0.55 -9.63 -18.43
C TYR A 106 -1.85 -10.39 -18.14
N PHE A 107 -3.02 -9.81 -18.37
CA PHE A 107 -4.29 -10.53 -18.16
C PHE A 107 -4.46 -11.75 -19.09
N ARG A 108 -3.94 -11.71 -20.31
CA ARG A 108 -4.03 -12.82 -21.27
C ARG A 108 -3.09 -13.97 -20.93
N THR A 109 -1.88 -13.65 -20.48
CA THR A 109 -0.79 -14.64 -20.34
C THR A 109 -0.46 -14.97 -18.89
N ASN A 110 -0.89 -14.14 -17.94
CA ASN A 110 -0.46 -14.15 -16.54
C ASN A 110 1.07 -14.00 -16.37
N MET A 111 1.74 -13.40 -17.36
CA MET A 111 3.19 -13.16 -17.40
C MET A 111 3.48 -11.68 -17.65
N VAL A 112 4.57 -11.19 -17.07
CA VAL A 112 5.12 -9.86 -17.40
C VAL A 112 6.07 -10.02 -18.58
N PRO A 113 5.90 -9.26 -19.69
CA PRO A 113 6.83 -9.32 -20.82
C PRO A 113 8.28 -8.99 -20.42
N ASN A 114 9.25 -9.76 -20.93
CA ASN A 114 10.66 -9.62 -20.55
C ASN A 114 11.28 -8.25 -20.86
N ASN A 115 10.76 -7.53 -21.86
CA ASN A 115 11.23 -6.18 -22.20
C ASN A 115 10.88 -5.18 -21.10
N VAL A 116 9.74 -5.34 -20.44
CA VAL A 116 9.33 -4.50 -19.28
C VAL A 116 10.35 -4.63 -18.15
N MET A 117 10.80 -5.86 -17.86
CA MET A 117 11.75 -6.10 -16.77
C MET A 117 13.15 -5.52 -17.02
N LYS A 118 13.46 -5.13 -18.26
CA LYS A 118 14.76 -4.57 -18.65
C LYS A 118 14.76 -3.05 -18.81
N ASP A 119 13.58 -2.44 -18.89
CA ASP A 119 13.40 -1.01 -19.08
C ASP A 119 12.76 -0.42 -17.82
N GLU A 120 13.57 0.30 -17.04
CA GLU A 120 13.11 0.89 -15.77
C GLU A 120 11.99 1.93 -15.96
N THR A 121 12.01 2.69 -17.05
CA THR A 121 10.99 3.71 -17.33
C THR A 121 9.65 3.05 -17.65
N LEU A 122 9.68 2.00 -18.47
CA LEU A 122 8.51 1.20 -18.78
C LEU A 122 7.99 0.44 -17.55
N LEU A 123 8.88 -0.15 -16.75
CA LEU A 123 8.54 -0.83 -15.51
C LEU A 123 7.81 0.12 -14.54
N ASN A 124 8.32 1.35 -14.38
CA ASN A 124 7.72 2.37 -13.53
C ASN A 124 6.35 2.82 -14.08
N SER A 125 6.25 3.05 -15.38
CA SER A 125 4.99 3.44 -16.01
C SER A 125 3.93 2.35 -15.88
N LEU A 126 4.32 1.08 -16.08
CA LEU A 126 3.43 -0.07 -15.88
C LEU A 126 3.00 -0.22 -14.42
N PHE A 127 3.91 0.02 -13.48
CA PHE A 127 3.58 -0.02 -12.06
C PHE A 127 2.54 1.03 -11.67
N ILE A 128 2.66 2.27 -12.18
CA ILE A 128 1.68 3.35 -11.95
C ILE A 128 0.29 2.94 -12.47
N GLU A 129 0.21 2.39 -13.68
CA GLU A 129 -1.07 1.92 -14.19
C GLU A 129 -1.60 0.70 -13.42
N ALA A 130 -0.73 -0.24 -13.03
CA ALA A 130 -1.12 -1.38 -12.21
C ALA A 130 -1.68 -0.94 -10.84
N GLU A 131 -1.12 0.11 -10.24
CA GLU A 131 -1.65 0.73 -9.02
C GLU A 131 -3.04 1.34 -9.26
N TYR A 132 -3.20 2.13 -10.33
CA TYR A 132 -4.48 2.72 -10.71
C TYR A 132 -5.58 1.67 -10.90
N PHE A 133 -5.27 0.59 -11.63
CA PHE A 133 -6.20 -0.51 -11.89
C PHE A 133 -6.32 -1.51 -10.71
N ARG A 134 -5.56 -1.30 -9.63
CA ARG A 134 -5.54 -2.12 -8.41
C ARG A 134 -5.12 -3.58 -8.65
N LEU A 135 -4.13 -3.79 -9.52
CA LEU A 135 -3.62 -5.10 -9.94
C LEU A 135 -2.51 -5.59 -9.00
N HIS A 136 -2.88 -5.98 -7.79
CA HIS A 136 -1.93 -6.39 -6.74
C HIS A 136 -1.01 -7.53 -7.18
N SER A 137 -1.54 -8.52 -7.90
CA SER A 137 -0.75 -9.64 -8.42
C SER A 137 0.25 -9.22 -9.48
N LEU A 138 -0.09 -8.27 -10.36
CA LEU A 138 0.87 -7.70 -11.29
C LEU A 138 1.94 -6.91 -10.54
N MET A 139 1.56 -6.06 -9.58
CA MET A 139 2.51 -5.28 -8.78
C MET A 139 3.50 -6.18 -8.01
N ASP A 140 3.04 -7.29 -7.45
CA ASP A 140 3.91 -8.28 -6.81
C ASP A 140 4.89 -8.93 -7.80
N ARG A 141 4.45 -9.21 -9.02
CA ARG A 141 5.28 -9.83 -10.09
C ARG A 141 6.29 -8.88 -10.71
N LEU A 142 5.97 -7.59 -10.77
CA LEU A 142 6.91 -6.57 -11.27
C LEU A 142 8.17 -6.49 -10.39
N GLY A 143 8.16 -7.12 -9.21
CA GLY A 143 9.36 -7.27 -8.39
C GLY A 143 9.94 -5.92 -7.99
N VAL A 144 9.07 -4.90 -7.85
CA VAL A 144 9.49 -3.52 -7.69
C VAL A 144 10.36 -3.39 -6.44
N ILE A 145 11.55 -2.85 -6.66
CA ILE A 145 12.47 -2.46 -5.61
C ILE A 145 11.94 -1.14 -5.05
N TYR A 146 11.38 -1.18 -3.84
CA TYR A 146 10.81 0.00 -3.19
C TYR A 146 11.90 0.94 -2.67
N PHE A 147 13.08 0.40 -2.36
CA PHE A 147 14.26 1.16 -1.91
C PHE A 147 15.44 0.89 -2.87
N PRO A 148 15.40 1.41 -4.11
CA PRO A 148 16.46 1.24 -5.09
C PRO A 148 17.79 1.80 -4.57
N ASN A 149 18.91 1.23 -5.06
CA ASN A 149 20.29 1.60 -4.70
C ASN A 149 20.68 1.37 -3.21
N GLY A 150 19.72 1.06 -2.35
CA GLY A 150 19.95 0.63 -0.97
C GLY A 150 20.44 -0.82 -0.90
N SER A 151 21.36 -1.10 0.02
CA SER A 151 21.93 -2.44 0.21
C SER A 151 21.53 -3.10 1.54
N LEU A 152 20.79 -2.39 2.40
CA LEU A 152 20.47 -2.86 3.76
C LEU A 152 19.21 -3.73 3.83
N LEU A 153 18.30 -3.59 2.86
CA LEU A 153 16.94 -4.13 2.97
C LEU A 153 16.70 -5.31 2.04
N GLN A 154 16.38 -6.46 2.63
CA GLN A 154 15.73 -7.57 1.92
C GLN A 154 14.30 -7.18 1.52
N GLN A 155 13.71 -7.91 0.57
CA GLN A 155 12.39 -7.58 0.01
C GLN A 155 11.28 -7.51 1.09
N GLU A 156 11.31 -8.41 2.07
CA GLU A 156 10.36 -8.43 3.20
C GLU A 156 10.47 -7.19 4.09
N HIS A 157 11.69 -6.69 4.31
CA HIS A 157 11.92 -5.44 5.04
C HIS A 157 11.33 -4.25 4.30
N GLN A 158 11.54 -4.17 2.99
CA GLN A 158 11.02 -3.09 2.16
C GLN A 158 9.48 -3.05 2.19
N ARG A 159 8.82 -4.22 2.06
CA ARG A 159 7.35 -4.32 2.17
C ARG A 159 6.86 -3.87 3.54
N LYS A 160 7.54 -4.28 4.62
CA LYS A 160 7.14 -3.94 5.98
C LYS A 160 7.29 -2.44 6.28
N LEU A 161 8.33 -1.79 5.76
CA LEU A 161 8.47 -0.32 5.87
C LEU A 161 7.35 0.42 5.15
N ASN A 162 6.98 -0.03 3.95
CA ASN A 162 5.86 0.53 3.21
C ASN A 162 4.50 0.31 3.90
N GLU A 163 4.32 -0.84 4.54
CA GLU A 163 3.17 -1.11 5.43
C GLU A 163 3.13 -0.12 6.60
N PHE A 164 4.26 0.12 7.28
CA PHE A 164 4.34 1.10 8.37
C PHE A 164 4.06 2.53 7.91
N TYR A 165 4.54 2.88 6.73
CA TYR A 165 4.27 4.17 6.10
C TYR A 165 2.79 4.33 5.68
N GLY A 166 2.08 3.22 5.43
CA GLY A 166 0.67 3.21 5.04
C GLY A 166 0.44 3.24 3.53
N LYS A 167 1.50 3.12 2.73
CA LYS A 167 1.43 2.97 1.26
C LYS A 167 2.31 1.80 0.84
N ILE A 168 1.69 0.63 0.66
CA ILE A 168 2.37 -0.65 0.38
C ILE A 168 3.27 -0.63 -0.87
N TYR A 169 3.02 0.28 -1.79
CA TYR A 169 3.71 0.44 -3.07
C TYR A 169 4.60 1.69 -3.16
N GLN A 170 4.83 2.39 -2.04
CA GLN A 170 5.70 3.57 -2.02
C GLN A 170 7.09 3.22 -2.52
N ARG A 171 7.59 4.02 -3.46
CA ARG A 171 8.98 3.99 -3.89
C ARG A 171 9.75 5.14 -3.25
N TRP A 172 10.92 4.83 -2.74
CA TRP A 172 11.81 5.77 -2.09
C TRP A 172 12.97 6.09 -3.02
N GLU A 173 13.50 7.29 -2.91
CA GLU A 173 14.75 7.68 -3.56
C GLU A 173 15.87 7.65 -2.53
N LEU A 174 16.99 7.02 -2.88
CA LEU A 174 18.18 7.04 -2.03
C LEU A 174 18.89 8.39 -2.21
N ILE A 175 18.73 9.27 -1.22
CA ILE A 175 19.35 10.60 -1.22
C ILE A 175 20.66 10.66 -0.42
N TYR A 176 20.89 9.71 0.49
CA TYR A 176 22.08 9.64 1.34
C TYR A 176 22.39 8.19 1.73
N LYS A 177 23.68 7.83 1.70
CA LYS A 177 24.22 6.55 2.16
C LYS A 177 25.55 6.77 2.85
N ALA A 178 25.59 6.61 4.17
CA ALA A 178 26.79 6.88 4.97
C ALA A 178 28.08 6.18 4.49
N SER A 179 27.98 4.95 3.99
CA SER A 179 29.13 4.20 3.44
C SER A 179 29.71 4.76 2.14
N HIS A 180 28.98 5.66 1.48
CA HIS A 180 29.38 6.34 0.24
C HIS A 180 29.64 7.82 0.49
N ASP A 181 28.74 8.50 1.22
CA ASP A 181 28.74 9.94 1.40
C ASP A 181 29.50 10.43 2.64
N GLY A 182 29.83 9.52 3.57
CA GLY A 182 30.44 9.85 4.87
C GLY A 182 29.48 9.64 6.03
N PHE A 183 30.02 9.40 7.24
CA PHE A 183 29.22 9.07 8.43
C PHE A 183 28.92 10.27 9.35
N ASP A 184 29.44 11.45 9.04
CA ASP A 184 29.24 12.64 9.85
C ASP A 184 27.89 13.32 9.59
N ALA A 185 27.47 14.15 10.55
CA ALA A 185 26.20 14.89 10.48
C ALA A 185 26.16 15.84 9.28
N ASN A 186 27.29 16.46 8.93
CA ASN A 186 27.38 17.39 7.80
C ASN A 186 27.09 16.69 6.47
N ALA A 187 27.63 15.50 6.25
CA ALA A 187 27.33 14.69 5.08
C ALA A 187 25.84 14.31 5.03
N PHE A 188 25.21 13.97 6.16
CA PHE A 188 23.76 13.74 6.18
C PHE A 188 22.98 15.00 5.80
N HIS A 189 23.26 16.13 6.44
CA HIS A 189 22.52 17.38 6.25
C HIS A 189 22.72 17.98 4.86
N SER A 190 23.91 17.85 4.25
CA SER A 190 24.16 18.32 2.88
C SER A 190 23.30 17.60 1.85
N HIS A 191 22.86 16.38 2.15
CA HIS A 191 22.04 15.54 1.26
C HIS A 191 20.56 15.56 1.62
N CYS A 192 20.22 15.55 2.92
CA CYS A 192 18.85 15.33 3.40
C CYS A 192 18.07 16.62 3.69
N ASN A 193 18.76 17.76 3.87
CA ASN A 193 18.06 19.02 4.14
C ASN A 193 17.16 19.40 2.95
N ASN A 194 15.95 19.86 3.27
CA ASN A 194 14.94 20.32 2.31
C ASN A 194 14.47 19.28 1.28
N GLN A 195 14.75 17.99 1.45
CA GLN A 195 14.33 16.93 0.50
C GLN A 195 12.89 16.43 0.71
N GLY A 196 12.20 16.91 1.75
CA GLY A 196 10.85 16.47 2.11
C GLY A 196 10.85 15.29 3.10
N PRO A 197 9.78 14.46 3.11
CA PRO A 197 9.70 13.29 3.97
C PRO A 197 10.85 12.30 3.76
N THR A 198 11.41 11.77 4.84
CA THR A 198 12.52 10.79 4.77
C THR A 198 12.26 9.55 5.62
N MET A 199 12.64 8.40 5.09
CA MET A 199 12.76 7.14 5.82
C MET A 199 14.24 6.87 6.08
N THR A 200 14.70 7.05 7.33
CA THR A 200 16.09 6.78 7.72
C THR A 200 16.21 5.35 8.22
N ILE A 201 17.14 4.59 7.64
CA ILE A 201 17.40 3.18 7.96
C ILE A 201 18.82 3.06 8.47
N ILE A 202 18.98 2.46 9.65
CA ILE A 202 20.25 2.30 10.34
C ILE A 202 20.51 0.81 10.49
N GLN A 203 21.70 0.37 10.06
CA GLN A 203 22.25 -0.94 10.41
C GLN A 203 23.29 -0.74 11.51
N ALA A 204 23.01 -1.27 12.70
CA ALA A 204 23.98 -1.32 13.78
C ALA A 204 24.83 -2.59 13.73
N ASN A 205 25.79 -2.67 14.65
CA ASN A 205 26.56 -3.89 14.89
C ASN A 205 25.63 -5.09 15.08
N ASN A 206 26.06 -6.27 14.59
CA ASN A 206 25.27 -7.50 14.55
C ASN A 206 24.06 -7.49 13.60
N ASN A 207 24.07 -6.62 12.57
CA ASN A 207 23.04 -6.54 11.53
C ASN A 207 21.63 -6.17 12.04
N TYR A 208 21.54 -5.53 13.21
CA TYR A 208 20.26 -5.00 13.68
C TYR A 208 19.82 -3.83 12.81
N LEU A 209 18.57 -3.87 12.36
CA LEU A 209 17.97 -2.90 11.45
C LEU A 209 16.84 -2.18 12.17
N PHE A 210 16.96 -0.87 12.26
CA PHE A 210 15.98 0.02 12.87
C PHE A 210 16.08 1.41 12.25
N GLY A 211 15.23 2.33 12.65
CA GLY A 211 15.29 3.68 12.14
C GLY A 211 14.05 4.49 12.47
N GLY A 212 13.78 5.48 11.64
CA GLY A 212 12.64 6.37 11.82
C GLY A 212 12.18 7.00 10.51
N TYR A 213 10.94 7.46 10.54
CA TYR A 213 10.32 8.24 9.48
C TYR A 213 9.96 9.62 10.02
N THR A 214 10.14 10.63 9.17
CA THR A 214 9.63 11.98 9.35
C THR A 214 8.98 12.45 8.06
N SER A 215 7.83 13.11 8.17
CA SER A 215 7.10 13.78 7.08
C SER A 215 7.58 15.21 6.82
N ILE A 216 8.29 15.79 7.78
CA ILE A 216 8.83 17.14 7.66
C ILE A 216 10.25 17.10 7.07
N PRO A 217 10.61 18.07 6.20
CA PRO A 217 11.96 18.17 5.65
C PRO A 217 12.97 18.55 6.73
N TRP A 218 14.14 17.91 6.71
CA TRP A 218 15.26 18.26 7.58
C TRP A 218 15.73 19.70 7.35
N THR A 219 16.16 20.34 8.43
CA THR A 219 16.83 21.64 8.47
C THR A 219 17.99 21.57 9.44
N SER A 220 18.83 22.61 9.48
CA SER A 220 19.96 22.70 10.41
C SER A 220 19.85 23.93 11.33
N ASP A 221 18.70 24.09 11.99
CA ASP A 221 18.37 25.29 12.79
C ASP A 221 18.34 25.05 14.30
N GLY A 222 18.79 23.89 14.76
CA GLY A 222 18.98 23.59 16.18
C GLY A 222 17.67 23.56 16.96
N SER A 223 16.59 23.06 16.34
CA SER A 223 15.25 23.15 16.92
C SER A 223 14.47 21.85 16.86
N TYR A 224 13.56 21.70 17.83
CA TYR A 224 12.54 20.66 17.79
C TYR A 224 11.45 21.04 16.80
N LYS A 225 10.95 20.04 16.09
CA LYS A 225 9.87 20.17 15.12
C LYS A 225 8.68 19.32 15.49
N ASN A 226 7.51 19.82 15.11
CA ASN A 226 6.26 19.09 15.19
C ASN A 226 6.11 18.17 13.97
N ASP A 227 5.88 16.89 14.23
CA ASP A 227 5.43 15.93 13.24
C ASP A 227 4.52 14.89 13.88
N THR A 228 3.23 14.94 13.59
CA THR A 228 2.23 14.00 14.12
C THR A 228 2.28 12.62 13.47
N THR A 229 2.97 12.50 12.33
CA THR A 229 3.04 11.27 11.52
C THR A 229 4.39 10.57 11.66
N ALA A 230 5.38 11.21 12.26
CA ALA A 230 6.68 10.62 12.52
C ALA A 230 6.57 9.39 13.44
N PHE A 231 7.47 8.44 13.21
CA PHE A 231 7.52 7.18 13.96
C PHE A 231 8.92 6.61 13.95
N LEU A 232 9.23 5.82 14.98
CA LEU A 232 10.39 4.93 14.99
C LEU A 232 9.97 3.53 14.60
N PHE A 233 10.91 2.71 14.15
CA PHE A 233 10.66 1.31 13.86
C PHE A 233 11.87 0.44 14.19
N THR A 234 11.61 -0.84 14.40
CA THR A 234 12.62 -1.90 14.35
C THR A 234 12.20 -2.96 13.34
N LEU A 235 13.17 -3.53 12.62
CA LEU A 235 13.00 -4.65 11.69
C LEU A 235 13.74 -5.89 12.18
N ILE A 236 14.98 -5.71 12.65
CA ILE A 236 15.82 -6.75 13.26
C ILE A 236 16.40 -6.20 14.56
N ASN A 237 16.23 -6.91 15.68
CA ASN A 237 16.67 -6.49 17.00
C ASN A 237 17.17 -7.68 17.84
N PRO A 238 17.97 -7.44 18.91
CA PRO A 238 18.53 -8.49 19.76
C PRO A 238 17.49 -9.32 20.53
N HIS A 239 16.25 -8.84 20.63
CA HIS A 239 15.19 -9.49 21.38
C HIS A 239 14.25 -10.32 20.50
N HIS A 240 14.56 -10.45 19.20
CA HIS A 240 13.74 -11.17 18.21
C HIS A 240 12.28 -10.68 18.16
N ILE A 241 12.06 -9.41 18.55
CA ILE A 241 10.75 -8.78 18.42
C ILE A 241 10.45 -8.67 16.93
N SER A 242 9.26 -9.09 16.51
CA SER A 242 8.81 -8.92 15.13
C SER A 242 8.90 -7.46 14.70
N PRO A 243 9.02 -7.17 13.40
CA PRO A 243 9.05 -5.78 12.93
C PRO A 243 7.92 -4.96 13.55
N THR A 244 8.28 -3.85 14.21
CA THR A 244 7.35 -3.06 15.03
C THR A 244 7.51 -1.56 14.76
N LYS A 245 6.38 -0.86 14.66
CA LYS A 245 6.27 0.60 14.53
C LYS A 245 5.94 1.23 15.89
N TYR A 246 6.67 2.27 16.27
CA TYR A 246 6.48 3.04 17.50
C TYR A 246 6.05 4.46 17.14
N LEU A 247 4.83 4.81 17.52
CA LEU A 247 4.27 6.14 17.29
C LEU A 247 4.81 7.14 18.32
N ILE A 248 4.80 8.42 17.94
CA ILE A 248 5.11 9.51 18.85
C ILE A 248 4.14 9.54 20.02
N ASN A 249 4.68 9.85 21.20
CA ASN A 249 3.87 10.14 22.37
C ASN A 249 3.01 11.40 22.11
N PRO A 250 1.67 11.31 22.20
CA PRO A 250 0.78 12.45 21.98
C PRO A 250 1.14 13.72 22.79
N ASP A 251 1.69 13.55 23.99
CA ASP A 251 2.09 14.67 24.86
C ASP A 251 3.40 15.35 24.44
N LYS A 252 4.09 14.79 23.42
CA LYS A 252 5.42 15.23 22.94
C LYS A 252 5.45 15.56 21.46
N ILE A 253 4.29 15.71 20.81
CA ILE A 253 4.16 16.00 19.37
C ILE A 253 5.00 17.23 18.94
N GLY A 254 5.04 18.30 19.75
CA GLY A 254 5.84 19.50 19.46
C GLY A 254 7.36 19.26 19.43
N ASN A 255 7.82 18.15 20.01
CA ASN A 255 9.23 17.73 20.09
C ASN A 255 9.45 16.38 19.40
N ALA A 256 8.73 16.13 18.31
CA ALA A 256 8.75 14.88 17.57
C ALA A 256 10.12 14.55 16.98
N VAL A 257 10.74 15.54 16.34
CA VAL A 257 12.01 15.40 15.61
C VAL A 257 12.92 16.57 15.98
N TYR A 258 14.18 16.31 16.25
CA TYR A 258 15.17 17.35 16.53
C TYR A 258 16.06 17.57 15.32
N HIS A 259 16.19 18.81 14.87
CA HIS A 259 17.00 19.21 13.73
C HIS A 259 18.28 19.88 14.27
N PRO A 260 19.42 19.16 14.35
CA PRO A 260 20.65 19.71 14.92
C PRO A 260 21.24 20.80 14.03
N ASN A 261 22.09 21.65 14.59
CA ASN A 261 22.92 22.56 13.78
C ASN A 261 24.01 21.76 13.07
N ASP A 262 24.53 22.28 11.96
CA ASP A 262 25.65 21.69 11.20
C ASP A 262 26.97 21.59 12.01
N ASP A 263 27.03 22.23 13.18
CA ASP A 263 28.22 22.27 14.05
C ASP A 263 28.25 21.19 15.16
N GLY A 264 27.39 20.16 15.09
CA GLY A 264 27.17 19.18 16.19
C GLY A 264 27.39 17.72 15.83
#